data_AF-A0A8T0W1G4-F1
#
_entry.id   AF-A0A8T0W1G4-F1
#
_cell.length_a   1.000
_cell.length_b   1.000
_cell.length_c   1.000
_cell.angle_alpha   90.00
_cell.angle_beta   90.00
_cell.angle_gamma   90.00
#
_symmetry.space_group_name_H-M   'P 1'
#
loop_
_entity.id
_entity.type
_entity.pdbx_description
1 polymer ?
#
loop_
_entity_poly.entity_id
_entity_poly.type
_entity_poly.pdbx_seq_one_letter_code
_entity_poly.pdbx_strand_id
1 'polypeptide(L)'
;MARRELSAEFQQLVQGIWAVPLDLPFTRFRRCLAASWRGRRAVAGVIEERRAKLECGETLPADDIVTHMLSRGLPDEEITDNVMFLMVAVHDTTAALITFLLQHLNANKDAYAKVLEEQQEIVRSKKPGEALSWDDLGRMRYTWAAAMETLRMGPPTAPAGRPV
;
A
#
# COMPACT_ATOMS: atom_id res chain seq x y z
N MET A 1 -2.18 15.44 11.80
CA MET A 1 -1.35 16.36 10.97
C MET A 1 -0.30 15.59 10.19
N ALA A 2 0.52 14.76 10.86
CA ALA A 2 1.54 13.89 10.26
C ALA A 2 1.09 13.07 9.02
N ARG A 3 -0.12 12.49 9.03
CA ARG A 3 -0.63 11.70 7.89
C ARG A 3 -0.78 12.51 6.59
N ARG A 4 -1.16 13.79 6.68
CA ARG A 4 -1.35 14.64 5.48
C ARG A 4 -0.01 15.12 4.91
N GLU A 5 0.94 15.44 5.79
CA GLU A 5 2.31 15.79 5.40
C GLU A 5 2.99 14.62 4.70
N LEU A 6 2.93 13.42 5.30
CA LEU A 6 3.49 12.20 4.72
C LEU A 6 2.92 11.91 3.32
N SER A 7 1.61 12.13 3.12
CA SER A 7 0.95 11.91 1.82
C SER A 7 1.47 12.84 0.72
N ALA A 8 1.72 14.11 1.03
CA ALA A 8 2.19 15.09 0.04
C ALA A 8 3.65 14.81 -0.34
N GLU A 9 4.50 14.48 0.63
CA GLU A 9 5.89 14.09 0.40
C GLU A 9 5.99 12.82 -0.44
N PHE A 10 5.14 11.85 -0.11
CA PHE A 10 5.10 10.59 -0.81
C PHE A 10 4.74 10.75 -2.30
N GLN A 11 3.78 11.61 -2.64
CA GLN A 11 3.44 11.90 -4.03
C GLN A 11 4.62 12.51 -4.81
N GLN A 12 5.39 13.41 -4.20
CA GLN A 12 6.58 13.99 -4.83
C GLN A 12 7.68 12.95 -5.04
N LEU A 13 7.80 12.00 -4.11
CA LEU A 13 8.76 10.90 -4.19
C LEU A 13 8.45 9.95 -5.35
N VAL A 14 7.19 9.49 -5.48
CA VAL A 14 6.78 8.59 -6.57
C VAL A 14 6.96 9.23 -7.95
N GLN A 15 6.65 10.53 -8.10
CA GLN A 15 6.84 11.24 -9.37
C GLN A 15 8.31 11.38 -9.78
N GLY A 16 9.22 11.29 -8.82
CA GLY A 16 10.65 11.51 -9.01
C GLY A 16 11.46 10.22 -9.16
N ILE A 17 10.94 9.08 -8.73
CA ILE A 17 11.66 7.79 -8.78
C ILE A 17 11.96 7.33 -10.21
N TRP A 18 11.05 7.67 -11.14
CA TRP A 18 11.19 7.38 -12.58
C TRP A 18 11.80 8.53 -13.37
N ALA A 19 12.27 9.60 -12.71
CA ALA A 19 12.91 10.72 -13.39
C ALA A 19 14.37 10.41 -13.74
N VAL A 20 14.89 11.10 -14.75
CA VAL A 20 16.32 11.07 -15.06
C VAL A 20 17.10 11.53 -13.81
N PRO A 21 18.12 10.77 -13.36
CA PRO A 21 18.85 11.03 -12.11
C PRO A 21 19.82 12.22 -12.24
N LEU A 22 19.27 13.42 -12.43
CA LEU A 22 20.01 14.67 -12.55
C LEU A 22 19.63 15.61 -11.40
N ASP A 23 20.58 15.88 -10.51
CA ASP A 23 20.40 16.78 -9.36
C ASP A 23 20.60 18.25 -9.76
N LEU A 24 19.58 18.83 -10.41
CA LEU A 24 19.55 20.24 -10.81
C LEU A 24 18.35 20.94 -10.14
N PRO A 25 18.43 22.25 -9.83
CA PRO A 25 17.42 22.98 -9.06
C PRO A 25 15.98 22.88 -9.58
N PHE A 26 15.80 22.60 -10.87
CA PHE A 26 14.49 22.53 -11.53
C PHE A 26 13.98 21.10 -11.77
N THR A 27 14.79 20.06 -11.53
CA THR A 27 14.43 18.68 -11.90
C THR A 27 13.45 18.05 -10.92
N ARG A 28 12.68 17.07 -11.42
CA ARG A 28 11.85 16.20 -10.59
C ARG A 28 12.70 15.39 -9.61
N PHE A 29 13.91 14.99 -10.02
CA PHE A 29 14.84 14.24 -9.19
C PHE A 29 15.28 15.00 -7.94
N ARG A 30 15.62 16.29 -8.02
CA ARG A 30 15.97 17.07 -6.82
C ARG A 30 14.80 17.21 -5.85
N ARG A 31 13.59 17.43 -6.37
CA ARG A 31 12.36 17.45 -5.54
C ARG A 31 12.11 16.09 -4.88
N CYS A 32 12.35 14.99 -5.60
CA CYS A 32 12.29 13.63 -5.09
C CYS A 32 13.24 13.41 -3.92
N LEU A 33 14.50 13.82 -4.06
CA LEU A 33 15.49 13.71 -3.00
C LEU A 33 15.03 14.47 -1.76
N ALA A 34 14.63 15.73 -1.93
CA ALA A 34 14.13 16.55 -0.81
C ALA A 34 12.90 15.92 -0.13
N ALA A 35 11.97 15.37 -0.91
CA ALA A 35 10.81 14.66 -0.38
C ALA A 35 11.19 13.36 0.33
N SER A 36 12.19 12.63 -0.16
CA SER A 36 12.72 11.43 0.50
C SER A 36 13.32 11.76 1.85
N TRP A 37 14.06 12.87 1.99
CA TRP A 37 14.60 13.30 3.29
C TRP A 37 13.48 13.62 4.29
N ARG A 38 12.43 14.31 3.84
CA ARG A 38 11.27 14.65 4.69
C ARG A 38 10.46 13.40 5.06
N GLY A 39 10.24 12.50 4.10
CA GLY A 39 9.59 11.21 4.31
C GLY A 39 10.34 10.33 5.32
N ARG A 40 11.66 10.18 5.17
CA ARG A 40 12.53 9.47 6.12
C ARG A 40 12.43 10.04 7.53
N ARG A 41 12.44 11.38 7.67
CA ARG A 41 12.25 12.03 8.99
C ARG A 41 10.87 11.73 9.59
N ALA A 42 9.82 11.75 8.79
CA ALA A 42 8.48 11.43 9.26
C ALA A 42 8.36 9.96 9.71
N VAL A 43 8.97 9.03 8.95
CA VAL A 43 9.03 7.60 9.30
C VAL A 43 9.81 7.39 10.61
N ALA A 44 10.96 8.05 10.78
CA ALA A 44 11.72 8.00 12.03
C ALA A 44 10.86 8.42 13.24
N GLY A 45 10.05 9.48 13.10
CA GLY A 45 9.10 9.89 14.13
C GLY A 45 8.05 8.81 14.48
N VAL A 46 7.58 8.06 13.47
CA VAL A 46 6.66 6.93 13.69
C VAL A 46 7.36 5.76 14.39
N ILE A 47 8.62 5.48 14.03
CA ILE A 47 9.42 4.42 14.67
C ILE A 47 9.57 4.70 16.17
N GLU A 48 9.95 5.92 16.54
CA GLU A 48 10.07 6.32 17.95
C GLU A 48 8.74 6.22 18.70
N GLU A 49 7.63 6.69 18.09
CA GLU A 49 6.30 6.57 18.69
C GLU A 49 5.91 5.10 18.93
N ARG A 50 6.19 4.23 17.95
CA ARG A 50 5.87 2.79 18.04
C ARG A 50 6.76 2.06 19.01
N ARG A 51 8.05 2.41 19.10
CA ARG A 51 8.97 1.85 20.10
C ARG A 51 8.48 2.13 21.51
N ALA A 52 8.17 3.40 21.81
CA ALA A 52 7.67 3.78 23.14
C ALA A 52 6.39 3.01 23.51
N LYS A 53 5.45 2.88 22.57
CA LYS A 53 4.21 2.10 22.79
C LYS A 53 4.45 0.61 22.99
N LEU A 54 5.43 0.03 22.28
CA LEU A 54 5.82 -1.36 22.44
C LEU A 54 6.46 -1.61 23.82
N GLU A 55 7.32 -0.70 24.28
CA GLU A 55 7.94 -0.76 25.61
C GLU A 55 6.92 -0.62 26.75
N CYS A 56 5.89 0.20 26.56
CA CYS A 56 4.77 0.34 27.50
C CYS A 56 3.74 -0.80 27.42
N GLY A 57 3.87 -1.72 26.45
CA GLY A 57 2.91 -2.81 26.24
C GLY A 57 1.56 -2.35 25.65
N GLU A 58 1.48 -1.16 25.07
CA GLU A 58 0.27 -0.61 24.44
C GLU A 58 0.01 -1.17 23.04
N THR A 59 1.04 -1.68 22.37
CA THR A 59 0.97 -2.26 21.02
C THR A 59 1.62 -3.62 20.98
N LEU A 60 1.04 -4.54 20.22
CA LEU A 60 1.57 -5.88 19.99
C LEU A 60 2.32 -5.94 18.64
N PRO A 61 3.29 -6.86 18.49
CA PRO A 61 3.99 -7.09 17.22
C PRO A 61 3.09 -7.44 16.03
N ALA A 62 1.83 -7.81 16.25
CA ALA A 62 0.87 -8.13 15.20
C ALA A 62 0.04 -6.92 14.73
N ASP A 63 0.13 -5.78 15.40
CA ASP A 63 -0.74 -4.62 15.15
C ASP A 63 -0.34 -3.87 13.87
N ASP A 64 0.97 -3.75 13.62
CA ASP A 64 1.49 -3.12 12.42
C ASP A 64 2.91 -3.59 12.08
N ILE A 65 3.32 -3.35 10.84
CA ILE A 65 4.60 -3.82 10.31
C ILE A 65 5.82 -3.15 10.95
N VAL A 66 5.70 -1.89 11.41
CA VAL A 66 6.79 -1.18 12.08
C VAL A 66 7.03 -1.80 13.46
N THR A 67 5.95 -2.01 14.22
CA THR A 67 5.98 -2.69 15.51
C THR A 67 6.49 -4.13 15.38
N HIS A 68 6.09 -4.83 14.31
CA HIS A 68 6.62 -6.15 13.99
C HIS A 68 8.14 -6.11 13.79
N MET A 69 8.66 -5.22 12.94
CA MET A 69 10.10 -5.11 12.68
C MET A 69 10.89 -4.69 13.93
N LEU A 70 10.35 -3.77 14.74
CA LEU A 70 10.92 -3.39 16.04
C LEU A 70 11.03 -4.59 16.98
N SER A 71 9.98 -5.41 17.08
CA SER A 71 9.98 -6.61 17.93
C SER A 71 11.02 -7.66 17.51
N ARG A 72 11.45 -7.63 16.25
CA ARG A 72 12.51 -8.50 15.72
C ARG A 72 13.91 -7.91 15.85
N GLY A 73 14.03 -6.71 16.43
CA GLY A 73 15.31 -6.04 16.68
C GLY A 73 15.98 -5.50 15.42
N LEU A 74 15.20 -5.16 14.38
CA LEU A 74 15.77 -4.53 13.19
C LEU A 74 16.29 -3.11 13.51
N PRO A 75 17.38 -2.67 12.88
CA PRO A 75 17.89 -1.31 13.03
C PRO A 75 16.96 -0.29 12.35
N ASP A 76 16.88 0.91 12.92
CA ASP A 76 15.93 1.94 12.46
C ASP A 76 16.13 2.36 11.01
N GLU A 77 17.36 2.32 10.52
CA GLU A 77 17.67 2.60 9.11
C GLU A 77 17.04 1.56 8.18
N GLU A 78 17.12 0.27 8.53
CA GLU A 78 16.50 -0.82 7.77
C GLU A 78 14.97 -0.76 7.85
N ILE A 79 14.42 -0.45 9.03
CA ILE A 79 12.97 -0.23 9.18
C ILE A 79 12.52 0.94 8.30
N THR A 80 13.28 2.03 8.31
CA THR A 80 12.98 3.21 7.49
C THR A 80 13.02 2.88 6.00
N ASP A 81 14.04 2.18 5.54
CA ASP A 81 14.19 1.77 4.15
C ASP A 81 13.04 0.85 3.71
N ASN A 82 12.69 -0.14 4.54
CA ASN A 82 11.57 -1.05 4.27
C ASN A 82 10.24 -0.30 4.20
N VAL A 83 9.96 0.62 5.12
CA VAL A 83 8.72 1.43 5.10
C VAL A 83 8.68 2.31 3.86
N MET A 84 9.78 3.01 3.55
CA MET A 84 9.86 3.88 2.37
C MET A 84 9.66 3.08 1.08
N PHE A 85 10.28 1.89 0.97
CA PHE A 85 10.09 0.98 -0.16
C PHE A 85 8.64 0.52 -0.30
N LEU A 86 8.02 0.05 0.79
CA LEU A 86 6.64 -0.43 0.78
C LEU A 86 5.65 0.64 0.37
N MET A 87 5.83 1.88 0.85
CA MET A 87 4.98 3.00 0.45
C MET A 87 5.02 3.17 -1.08
N VAL A 88 6.21 3.16 -1.68
CA VAL A 88 6.39 3.31 -3.14
C VAL A 88 5.80 2.12 -3.90
N ALA A 89 6.14 0.90 -3.46
CA ALA A 89 5.77 -0.33 -4.15
C ALA A 89 4.25 -0.51 -4.24
N VAL A 90 3.50 -0.12 -3.21
CA VAL A 90 2.06 -0.38 -3.10
C VAL A 90 1.20 0.69 -3.78
N HIS A 91 1.70 1.93 -3.92
CA HIS A 91 0.86 3.04 -4.37
C HIS A 91 0.36 2.87 -5.80
N ASP A 92 1.26 2.82 -6.79
CA ASP A 92 0.86 2.81 -8.20
C ASP A 92 0.26 1.45 -8.59
N THR A 93 0.78 0.36 -8.02
CA THR A 93 0.41 -1.01 -8.37
C THR A 93 -1.00 -1.35 -7.90
N THR A 94 -1.34 -1.03 -6.65
CA THR A 94 -2.67 -1.30 -6.09
C THR A 94 -3.72 -0.39 -6.72
N ALA A 95 -3.40 0.89 -6.93
CA ALA A 95 -4.31 1.83 -7.58
C ALA A 95 -4.63 1.40 -9.02
N ALA A 96 -3.63 0.97 -9.79
CA ALA A 96 -3.83 0.44 -11.14
C ALA A 96 -4.62 -0.87 -11.12
N LEU A 97 -4.34 -1.81 -10.22
CA LEU A 97 -5.10 -3.05 -10.08
C LEU A 97 -6.59 -2.77 -9.81
N ILE A 98 -6.89 -1.91 -8.85
CA ILE A 98 -8.28 -1.53 -8.53
C ILE A 98 -8.94 -0.88 -9.75
N THR A 99 -8.24 0.00 -10.45
CA THR A 99 -8.75 0.68 -11.65
C THR A 99 -9.11 -0.33 -12.75
N PHE A 100 -8.20 -1.25 -13.07
CA PHE A 100 -8.44 -2.28 -14.08
C PHE A 100 -9.54 -3.25 -13.66
N LEU A 101 -9.58 -3.65 -12.38
CA LEU A 101 -10.64 -4.52 -11.87
C LEU A 101 -12.01 -3.87 -12.09
N LEU A 102 -12.16 -2.59 -11.73
CA LEU A 102 -13.41 -1.84 -11.95
C LEU A 102 -13.75 -1.74 -13.44
N GLN A 103 -12.76 -1.50 -14.29
CA GLN A 103 -12.96 -1.46 -15.74
C GLN A 103 -13.46 -2.81 -16.29
N HIS A 104 -12.84 -3.91 -15.89
CA HIS A 104 -13.23 -5.26 -16.32
C HIS A 104 -14.61 -5.66 -15.81
N LEU A 105 -14.93 -5.36 -14.54
CA LEU A 105 -16.27 -5.58 -13.99
C LEU A 105 -17.32 -4.73 -14.69
N ASN A 106 -17.01 -3.47 -15.03
CA ASN A 106 -17.95 -2.64 -15.78
C ASN A 106 -18.23 -3.20 -17.19
N ALA A 107 -17.21 -3.75 -17.85
CA ALA A 107 -17.31 -4.35 -19.17
C ALA A 107 -18.02 -5.73 -19.16
N ASN A 108 -17.90 -6.50 -18.08
CA ASN A 108 -18.52 -7.82 -17.94
C ASN A 108 -19.61 -7.82 -16.86
N LYS A 109 -20.86 -7.65 -17.29
CA LYS A 109 -22.01 -7.58 -16.38
C LYS A 109 -22.26 -8.87 -15.60
N ASP A 110 -21.94 -10.03 -16.17
CA ASP A 110 -22.09 -11.32 -15.49
C ASP A 110 -21.09 -11.46 -14.34
N ALA A 111 -19.83 -11.08 -14.56
CA ALA A 111 -18.81 -11.06 -13.52
C ALA A 111 -19.15 -10.06 -12.42
N TYR A 112 -19.62 -8.87 -12.80
CA TYR A 112 -20.11 -7.87 -11.84
C TYR A 112 -21.27 -8.39 -10.99
N ALA A 113 -22.26 -9.04 -11.60
CA ALA A 113 -23.41 -9.59 -10.88
C ALA A 113 -22.99 -10.62 -9.83
N LYS A 114 -22.03 -11.51 -10.16
CA LYS A 114 -21.49 -12.51 -9.24
C LYS A 114 -20.71 -11.89 -8.08
N VAL A 115 -19.85 -10.90 -8.36
CA VAL A 115 -19.17 -10.15 -7.29
C VAL A 115 -20.19 -9.46 -6.39
N LEU A 116 -21.20 -8.81 -6.98
CA LEU A 116 -22.23 -8.10 -6.21
C LEU A 116 -23.04 -9.06 -5.33
N GLU A 117 -23.45 -10.21 -5.86
CA GLU A 117 -24.15 -11.25 -5.10
C GLU A 117 -23.31 -11.74 -3.92
N GLU A 118 -22.03 -12.07 -4.15
CA GLU A 118 -21.09 -12.48 -3.09
C GLU A 118 -20.98 -11.42 -1.99
N GLN A 119 -20.80 -10.15 -2.36
CA GLN A 119 -20.69 -9.06 -1.38
C GLN A 119 -22.02 -8.84 -0.62
N GLN A 120 -23.16 -8.99 -1.30
CA GLN A 120 -24.48 -8.89 -0.65
C GLN A 120 -24.72 -10.03 0.34
N GLU A 121 -24.29 -11.26 0.04
CA GLU A 121 -24.38 -12.38 0.99
C GLU A 121 -23.57 -12.13 2.26
N ILE A 122 -22.36 -11.57 2.13
CA ILE A 122 -21.53 -11.19 3.27
C ILE A 122 -22.24 -10.11 4.10
N VAL A 123 -22.74 -9.05 3.46
CA VAL A 123 -23.46 -7.96 4.14
C VAL A 123 -24.71 -8.48 4.86
N ARG A 124 -25.50 -9.38 4.24
CA ARG A 124 -26.69 -9.97 4.85
C ARG A 124 -26.37 -10.84 6.07
N SER A 125 -25.19 -11.45 6.11
CA SER A 125 -24.75 -12.23 7.26
C SER A 125 -24.29 -11.37 8.45
N LYS A 126 -24.15 -10.06 8.25
CA LYS A 126 -23.65 -9.12 9.26
C LYS A 126 -24.72 -8.27 9.89
N LYS A 127 -24.47 -7.84 11.13
CA LYS A 127 -25.29 -6.81 11.78
C LYS A 127 -25.01 -5.43 11.18
N PRO A 128 -25.99 -4.51 11.17
CA PRO A 128 -25.75 -3.14 10.75
C PRO A 128 -24.60 -2.51 11.55
N GLY A 129 -23.59 -1.98 10.84
CA GLY A 129 -22.42 -1.34 11.46
C GLY A 129 -21.30 -2.30 11.89
N GLU A 130 -21.43 -3.60 11.67
CA GLU A 130 -20.37 -4.57 11.95
C GLU A 130 -19.26 -4.49 10.89
N ALA A 131 -18.00 -4.38 11.34
CA ALA A 131 -16.83 -4.34 10.46
C ALA A 131 -16.58 -5.70 9.77
N LEU A 132 -15.90 -5.69 8.62
CA LEU A 132 -15.43 -6.91 7.96
C LEU A 132 -14.41 -7.65 8.85
N SER A 133 -14.59 -8.97 8.97
CA SER A 133 -13.66 -9.86 9.65
C SER A 133 -12.78 -10.61 8.65
N TRP A 134 -11.76 -11.30 9.15
CA TRP A 134 -10.90 -12.17 8.34
C TRP A 134 -11.67 -13.33 7.70
N ASP A 135 -12.70 -13.85 8.37
CA ASP A 135 -13.56 -14.91 7.82
C ASP A 135 -14.35 -14.41 6.62
N ASP A 136 -14.87 -13.18 6.69
CA ASP A 136 -15.59 -12.55 5.57
C ASP A 136 -14.69 -12.37 4.36
N LEU A 137 -13.44 -11.97 4.56
CA LEU A 137 -12.45 -11.88 3.48
C LEU A 137 -12.20 -13.25 2.84
N GLY A 138 -12.14 -14.31 3.64
CA GLY A 138 -12.01 -15.70 3.16
C GLY A 138 -13.21 -16.18 2.33
N ARG A 139 -14.39 -15.56 2.53
CA ARG A 139 -15.61 -15.84 1.76
C ARG A 139 -15.66 -15.13 0.41
N MET A 140 -14.83 -14.11 0.16
CA MET A 140 -14.78 -13.33 -1.08
C MET A 140 -14.07 -14.06 -2.25
N ARG A 141 -14.45 -15.32 -2.51
CA ARG A 141 -13.73 -16.22 -3.42
C ARG A 141 -13.81 -15.78 -4.88
N TYR A 142 -14.97 -15.31 -5.34
CA TYR A 142 -15.18 -14.83 -6.69
C TYR A 142 -14.54 -13.46 -6.90
N THR A 143 -14.62 -12.57 -5.91
CA THR A 143 -13.90 -11.29 -5.93
C THR A 143 -12.39 -11.52 -6.04
N TRP A 144 -11.83 -12.48 -5.29
CA TRP A 144 -10.43 -12.87 -5.42
C TRP A 144 -10.10 -13.39 -6.83
N ALA A 145 -10.95 -14.27 -7.39
CA ALA A 145 -10.77 -14.77 -8.75
C ALA A 145 -10.79 -13.64 -9.80
N ALA A 146 -11.68 -12.65 -9.65
CA ALA A 146 -11.75 -11.49 -10.54
C ALA A 146 -10.49 -10.60 -10.43
N ALA A 147 -9.95 -10.41 -9.22
CA ALA A 147 -8.69 -9.71 -9.02
C ALA A 147 -7.51 -10.45 -9.66
N MET A 148 -7.43 -11.77 -9.50
CA MET A 148 -6.41 -12.61 -10.15
C MET A 148 -6.52 -12.57 -11.67
N GLU A 149 -7.74 -12.61 -12.21
CA GLU A 149 -7.97 -12.53 -13.66
C GLU A 149 -7.59 -11.16 -14.21
N THR A 150 -7.82 -10.08 -13.45
CA THR A 150 -7.33 -8.73 -13.77
C THR A 150 -5.80 -8.70 -13.86
N LEU A 151 -5.11 -9.26 -12.87
CA LEU A 151 -3.65 -9.36 -12.89
C LEU A 151 -3.14 -10.22 -14.06
N ARG A 152 -3.86 -11.27 -14.44
CA ARG A 152 -3.54 -12.13 -15.59
C ARG A 152 -3.65 -11.38 -16.92
N MET A 153 -4.67 -10.51 -17.06
CA MET A 153 -4.92 -9.76 -18.30
C MET A 153 -3.99 -8.56 -18.47
N GLY A 154 -3.56 -7.93 -17.37
CA GLY A 154 -2.69 -6.77 -17.41
C GLY A 154 -2.07 -6.50 -16.05
N PRO A 155 -0.88 -7.03 -15.75
CA PRO A 155 -0.21 -6.72 -14.49
C PRO A 155 0.13 -5.21 -14.46
N PRO A 156 -0.19 -4.50 -13.35
CA PRO A 156 0.13 -3.08 -13.17
C PRO A 156 1.61 -2.73 -13.38
N THR A 157 2.48 -3.70 -13.16
CA THR A 157 3.93 -3.57 -13.36
C THR A 157 4.35 -4.34 -14.60
N ALA A 158 4.96 -3.63 -15.55
CA ALA A 158 5.72 -4.30 -16.61
C ALA A 158 6.87 -5.11 -15.98
N PRO A 159 7.24 -6.27 -16.53
CA PRO A 159 8.39 -7.03 -16.03
C PRO A 159 9.63 -6.13 -16.03
N ALA A 160 10.34 -6.10 -14.90
CA ALA A 160 11.62 -5.43 -14.78
C ALA A 160 12.50 -5.82 -15.97
N GLY A 161 12.88 -4.81 -16.78
CA GLY A 161 13.69 -5.03 -17.96
C GLY A 161 14.93 -5.85 -17.59
N ARG A 162 15.07 -7.03 -18.20
CA ARG A 162 16.34 -7.76 -18.15
C ARG A 162 17.41 -6.86 -18.77
N PRO A 163 18.55 -6.62 -18.10
CA PRO A 163 19.67 -5.98 -18.77
C PRO A 163 20.10 -6.90 -19.92
N VAL A 164 20.13 -6.33 -21.13
CA VAL A 164 20.81 -6.89 -22.31
C VAL A 164 22.30 -6.60 -22.22
#